data_AF-A0A916VSP8-F1
#
_entry.id   AF-A0A916VSP8-F1
#
_cell.length_a   1.000
_cell.length_b   1.000
_cell.length_c   1.000
_cell.angle_alpha   90.00
_cell.angle_beta   90.00
_cell.angle_gamma   90.00
#
_symmetry.space_group_name_H-M   'P 1'
#
loop_
_entity.id
_entity.type
_entity.pdbx_description
1 polymer ?
#
loop_
_entity_poly.entity_id
_entity_poly.type
_entity_poly.pdbx_seq_one_letter_code
_entity_poly.pdbx_strand_id
1 'polypeptide(L)'
;MGELARAVQDQGSSKDIPAIVAEMRDLVDGPEMEDLLLATLSDLSDWYQDDVLKAAMLERELSINPSDISNRFQLAYLHAQTSSDALAMFHYEKIPANQRDGTVWNNLGVVYRHFSLRGKSIDAFRKAARRVETLAMSNLAYEHMSSGFLSEADEILKEAQKHPSYHDNVASALVRLREIPEEEDKTHKDKLKGVSSKSVFLSHVGEHLWQRARHDVPKTIIDPNCELDVRLEGENFIAIGTYQKNEASVVSALASTSNPPKSVTYTVEYRGRIVGKVIIGERTEKKKDSGPMVSALLGLAASTRKFILVLPDGAKKARGMIGDDLLDFQLGD
;
A
#
# COMPACT_ATOMS: atom_id res chain seq x y z
N MET A 1 -33.71 11.99 -42.44
CA MET A 1 -33.48 12.76 -41.20
C MET A 1 -32.15 12.42 -40.53
N GLY A 2 -31.81 11.13 -40.30
CA GLY A 2 -30.52 10.80 -39.66
C GLY A 2 -29.25 11.24 -40.41
N GLU A 3 -29.23 11.11 -41.76
CA GLU A 3 -28.13 11.65 -42.58
C GLU A 3 -28.05 13.19 -42.51
N LEU A 4 -29.20 13.87 -42.42
CA LEU A 4 -29.25 15.31 -42.25
C LEU A 4 -28.68 15.73 -40.89
N ALA A 5 -29.01 15.01 -39.80
CA ALA A 5 -28.46 15.27 -38.47
C ALA A 5 -26.92 15.14 -38.44
N ARG A 6 -26.38 14.09 -39.06
CA ARG A 6 -24.93 13.87 -39.18
C ARG A 6 -24.25 14.97 -39.99
N ALA A 7 -24.82 15.33 -41.15
CA ALA A 7 -24.28 16.40 -41.98
C ALA A 7 -24.27 17.77 -41.27
N VAL A 8 -25.30 18.07 -40.47
CA VAL A 8 -25.40 19.31 -39.66
C VAL A 8 -24.36 19.32 -38.53
N GLN A 9 -24.15 18.18 -37.88
CA GLN A 9 -23.08 17.99 -36.89
C GLN A 9 -21.69 18.18 -37.50
N ASP A 10 -21.40 17.54 -38.64
CA ASP A 10 -20.09 17.63 -39.32
C ASP A 10 -19.75 19.06 -39.76
N GLN A 11 -20.77 19.91 -39.95
CA GLN A 11 -20.62 21.35 -40.23
C GLN A 11 -20.43 22.19 -38.97
N GLY A 12 -20.42 21.58 -37.78
CA GLY A 12 -20.29 22.24 -36.48
C GLY A 12 -21.52 23.03 -36.04
N SER A 13 -22.69 22.84 -36.69
CA SER A 13 -23.93 23.56 -36.34
C SER A 13 -24.77 22.77 -35.33
N SER A 14 -24.36 22.74 -34.07
CA SER A 14 -25.09 22.01 -33.01
C SER A 14 -26.48 22.59 -32.67
N LYS A 15 -26.79 23.80 -33.13
CA LYS A 15 -28.03 24.52 -32.81
C LYS A 15 -29.27 23.93 -33.48
N ASP A 16 -29.11 23.30 -34.63
CA ASP A 16 -30.23 22.77 -35.44
C ASP A 16 -30.53 21.29 -35.12
N ILE A 17 -29.60 20.59 -34.47
CA ILE A 17 -29.73 19.16 -34.15
C ILE A 17 -30.96 18.87 -33.27
N PRO A 18 -31.29 19.66 -32.21
CA PRO A 18 -32.48 19.40 -31.39
C PRO A 18 -33.80 19.41 -32.16
N ALA A 19 -33.95 20.29 -33.16
CA ALA A 19 -35.15 20.35 -33.99
C ALA A 19 -35.25 19.12 -34.91
N ILE A 20 -34.13 18.73 -35.53
CA ILE A 20 -34.05 17.51 -36.35
C ILE A 20 -34.39 16.27 -35.51
N VAL A 21 -33.88 16.19 -34.28
CA VAL A 21 -34.19 15.09 -33.36
C VAL A 21 -35.67 15.07 -32.96
N ALA A 22 -36.31 16.24 -32.77
CA ALA A 22 -37.75 16.31 -32.50
C ALA A 22 -38.57 15.74 -33.67
N GLU A 23 -38.25 16.13 -34.91
CA GLU A 23 -38.91 15.58 -36.10
C GLU A 23 -38.66 14.08 -36.24
N MET A 24 -37.46 13.58 -35.94
CA MET A 24 -37.19 12.15 -35.95
C MET A 24 -38.01 11.38 -34.92
N ARG A 25 -38.29 11.96 -33.75
CA ARG A 25 -39.12 11.33 -32.70
C ARG A 25 -40.57 11.17 -33.15
N ASP A 26 -41.12 12.15 -33.87
CA ASP A 26 -42.49 12.10 -34.39
C ASP A 26 -42.69 11.01 -35.45
N LEU A 27 -41.59 10.52 -36.04
CA LEU A 27 -41.59 9.44 -37.02
C LEU A 27 -41.47 8.05 -36.41
N VAL A 28 -41.27 7.92 -35.09
CA VAL A 28 -41.11 6.61 -34.44
C VAL A 28 -42.45 5.91 -34.34
N ASP A 29 -42.60 4.82 -35.08
CA ASP A 29 -43.74 3.91 -35.01
C ASP A 29 -43.26 2.46 -34.82
N GLY A 30 -43.10 2.08 -33.55
CA GLY A 30 -42.71 0.73 -33.14
C GLY A 30 -41.20 0.49 -32.91
N PRO A 31 -40.82 -0.71 -32.44
CA PRO A 31 -39.47 -0.99 -31.95
C PRO A 31 -38.36 -0.87 -32.99
N GLU A 32 -38.63 -1.16 -34.26
CA GLU A 32 -37.63 -1.07 -35.33
C GLU A 32 -37.24 0.39 -35.62
N MET A 33 -38.23 1.28 -35.67
CA MET A 33 -37.97 2.71 -35.84
C MET A 33 -37.37 3.34 -34.58
N GLU A 34 -37.76 2.84 -33.40
CA GLU A 34 -37.14 3.22 -32.13
C GLU A 34 -35.65 2.85 -32.12
N ASP A 35 -35.30 1.62 -32.48
CA ASP A 35 -33.91 1.15 -32.58
C ASP A 35 -33.09 2.00 -33.57
N LEU A 36 -33.64 2.28 -34.75
CA LEU A 36 -33.00 3.14 -35.74
C LEU A 36 -32.79 4.58 -35.24
N LEU A 37 -33.79 5.13 -34.53
CA LEU A 37 -33.66 6.45 -33.90
C LEU A 37 -32.54 6.42 -32.87
N LEU A 38 -32.54 5.46 -31.95
CA LEU A 38 -31.54 5.35 -30.90
C LEU A 38 -30.13 5.19 -31.48
N ALA A 39 -29.95 4.33 -32.47
CA ALA A 39 -28.67 4.15 -33.15
C ALA A 39 -28.20 5.45 -33.83
N THR A 40 -29.13 6.17 -34.47
CA THR A 40 -28.82 7.47 -35.08
C THR A 40 -28.43 8.50 -34.03
N LEU A 41 -29.18 8.59 -32.93
CA LEU A 41 -28.86 9.49 -31.84
C LEU A 41 -27.51 9.12 -31.23
N SER A 42 -27.18 7.83 -31.12
CA SER A 42 -25.91 7.32 -30.57
C SER A 42 -24.69 7.88 -31.29
N ASP A 43 -24.81 8.12 -32.61
CA ASP A 43 -23.78 8.70 -33.48
C ASP A 43 -23.67 10.25 -33.39
N LEU A 44 -24.65 10.93 -32.77
CA LEU A 44 -24.68 12.39 -32.67
C LEU A 44 -23.95 12.91 -31.42
N SER A 45 -22.61 12.79 -31.42
CA SER A 45 -21.74 13.22 -30.33
C SER A 45 -21.86 14.69 -29.91
N ASP A 46 -22.29 15.59 -30.81
CA ASP A 46 -22.46 17.01 -30.49
C ASP A 46 -23.83 17.32 -29.88
N TRP A 47 -24.79 16.41 -30.06
CA TRP A 47 -26.12 16.54 -29.49
C TRP A 47 -26.14 16.17 -28.00
N TYR A 48 -25.35 15.18 -27.62
CA TYR A 48 -25.22 14.76 -26.23
C TYR A 48 -23.83 14.16 -25.97
N GLN A 49 -23.14 14.69 -24.94
CA GLN A 49 -21.83 14.21 -24.48
C GLN A 49 -21.94 13.61 -23.07
N ASP A 50 -23.05 12.92 -22.80
CA ASP A 50 -23.36 12.38 -21.49
C ASP A 50 -23.34 10.84 -21.54
N ASP A 51 -22.41 10.25 -20.80
CA ASP A 51 -22.22 8.80 -20.75
C ASP A 51 -23.44 8.06 -20.16
N VAL A 52 -24.22 8.70 -19.29
CA VAL A 52 -25.44 8.10 -18.72
C VAL A 52 -26.52 8.01 -19.79
N LEU A 53 -26.70 9.05 -20.59
CA LEU A 53 -27.62 9.01 -21.73
C LEU A 53 -27.17 7.97 -22.77
N LYS A 54 -25.87 7.89 -23.06
CA LYS A 54 -25.32 6.90 -24.00
C LYS A 54 -25.58 5.47 -23.50
N ALA A 55 -25.32 5.22 -22.22
CA ALA A 55 -25.60 3.93 -21.59
C ALA A 55 -27.10 3.61 -21.63
N ALA A 56 -27.98 4.58 -21.34
CA ALA A 56 -29.43 4.37 -21.36
C ALA A 56 -29.95 4.01 -22.76
N MET A 57 -29.41 4.64 -23.81
CA MET A 57 -29.76 4.33 -25.19
C MET A 57 -29.30 2.92 -25.58
N LEU A 58 -28.05 2.58 -25.29
CA LEU A 58 -27.51 1.22 -25.52
C LEU A 58 -28.26 0.14 -24.74
N GLU A 59 -28.66 0.40 -23.48
CA GLU A 59 -29.51 -0.50 -22.70
C GLU A 59 -30.86 -0.72 -23.39
N ARG A 60 -31.45 0.34 -23.95
CA ARG A 60 -32.73 0.26 -24.66
C ARG A 60 -32.59 -0.49 -25.99
N GLU A 61 -31.58 -0.19 -26.80
CA GLU A 61 -31.26 -0.93 -28.03
C GLU A 61 -31.08 -2.43 -27.74
N LEU A 62 -30.34 -2.79 -26.68
CA LEU A 62 -30.15 -4.19 -26.28
C LEU A 62 -31.41 -4.84 -25.67
N SER A 63 -32.40 -4.07 -25.25
CA SER A 63 -33.72 -4.60 -24.87
C SER A 63 -34.58 -4.94 -26.08
N ILE A 64 -34.38 -4.23 -27.20
CA ILE A 64 -35.06 -4.46 -28.49
C ILE A 64 -34.37 -5.59 -29.25
N ASN A 65 -33.03 -5.52 -29.36
CA ASN A 65 -32.18 -6.54 -29.97
C ASN A 65 -31.12 -7.08 -28.99
N PRO A 66 -31.48 -8.07 -28.15
CA PRO A 66 -30.54 -8.66 -27.18
C PRO A 66 -29.35 -9.39 -27.81
N SER A 67 -29.40 -9.70 -29.10
CA SER A 67 -28.35 -10.46 -29.79
C SER A 67 -27.20 -9.60 -30.33
N ASP A 68 -27.31 -8.27 -30.24
CA ASP A 68 -26.25 -7.37 -30.69
C ASP A 68 -25.03 -7.44 -29.74
N ILE A 69 -24.01 -8.17 -30.16
CA ILE A 69 -22.77 -8.34 -29.41
C ILE A 69 -21.92 -7.08 -29.44
N SER A 70 -21.97 -6.31 -30.53
CA SER A 70 -21.20 -5.07 -30.69
C SER A 70 -21.69 -4.04 -29.68
N ASN A 71 -23.00 -3.77 -29.65
CA ASN A 71 -23.57 -2.81 -28.70
C ASN A 71 -23.44 -3.31 -27.27
N ARG A 72 -23.54 -4.62 -27.03
CA ARG A 72 -23.29 -5.21 -25.71
C ARG A 72 -21.85 -5.02 -25.24
N PHE A 73 -20.87 -5.18 -26.11
CA PHE A 73 -19.47 -4.88 -25.81
C PHE A 73 -19.28 -3.39 -25.51
N GLN A 74 -19.83 -2.51 -26.35
CA GLN A 74 -19.72 -1.05 -26.16
C GLN A 74 -20.34 -0.60 -24.83
N LEU A 75 -21.51 -1.12 -24.47
CA LEU A 75 -22.16 -0.83 -23.21
C LEU A 75 -21.35 -1.33 -22.01
N ALA A 76 -20.82 -2.55 -22.08
CA ALA A 76 -19.96 -3.09 -21.03
C ALA A 76 -18.68 -2.26 -20.86
N TYR A 77 -18.08 -1.82 -21.97
CA TYR A 77 -16.91 -0.96 -21.98
C TYR A 77 -17.21 0.43 -21.38
N LEU A 78 -18.33 1.04 -21.76
CA LEU A 78 -18.79 2.31 -21.22
C LEU A 78 -18.97 2.23 -19.71
N HIS A 79 -19.63 1.19 -19.21
CA HIS A 79 -19.75 0.97 -17.76
C HIS A 79 -18.40 0.79 -17.06
N ALA A 80 -17.42 0.15 -17.69
CA ALA A 80 -16.09 0.02 -17.11
C ALA A 80 -15.38 1.39 -17.04
N GLN A 81 -15.52 2.23 -18.07
CA GLN A 81 -14.98 3.60 -18.08
C GLN A 81 -15.63 4.48 -17.01
N THR A 82 -16.94 4.34 -16.77
CA THR A 82 -17.68 5.10 -15.77
C THR A 82 -17.68 4.47 -14.38
N SER A 83 -16.72 3.57 -14.09
CA SER A 83 -16.55 2.90 -12.78
C SER A 83 -17.78 2.12 -12.29
N SER A 84 -18.64 1.69 -13.21
CA SER A 84 -19.81 0.85 -12.96
C SER A 84 -19.47 -0.62 -13.20
N ASP A 85 -18.44 -1.12 -12.53
CA ASP A 85 -17.84 -2.45 -12.78
C ASP A 85 -18.84 -3.61 -12.72
N ALA A 86 -19.89 -3.50 -11.91
CA ALA A 86 -20.91 -4.56 -11.79
C ALA A 86 -21.76 -4.67 -13.06
N LEU A 87 -22.11 -3.54 -13.67
CA LEU A 87 -22.82 -3.49 -14.95
C LEU A 87 -21.90 -3.89 -16.11
N ALA A 88 -20.63 -3.46 -16.06
CA ALA A 88 -19.62 -3.92 -17.01
C ALA A 88 -19.49 -5.44 -16.99
N MET A 89 -19.36 -6.04 -15.80
CA MET A 89 -19.32 -7.50 -15.61
C MET A 89 -20.56 -8.16 -16.18
N PHE A 90 -21.75 -7.66 -15.83
CA PHE A 90 -23.03 -8.21 -16.28
C PHE A 90 -23.12 -8.27 -17.80
N HIS A 91 -22.77 -7.18 -18.49
CA HIS A 91 -22.87 -7.13 -19.95
C HIS A 91 -21.77 -7.94 -20.65
N TYR A 92 -20.53 -7.91 -20.17
CA TYR A 92 -19.47 -8.77 -20.71
C TYR A 92 -19.79 -10.26 -20.51
N GLU A 93 -20.35 -10.66 -19.36
CA GLU A 93 -20.76 -12.05 -19.10
C GLU A 93 -21.95 -12.50 -19.97
N LYS A 94 -22.80 -11.56 -20.41
CA LYS A 94 -23.89 -11.86 -21.36
C LYS A 94 -23.41 -12.09 -22.80
N ILE A 95 -22.21 -11.66 -23.17
CA ILE A 95 -21.61 -12.05 -24.46
C ILE A 95 -21.32 -13.56 -24.41
N PRO A 96 -21.83 -14.38 -25.34
CA PRO A 96 -21.59 -15.82 -25.36
C PRO A 96 -20.09 -16.15 -25.37
N ALA A 97 -19.65 -17.11 -24.56
CA ALA A 97 -18.23 -17.39 -24.36
C ALA A 97 -17.45 -17.74 -25.65
N ASN A 98 -18.12 -18.34 -26.64
CA ASN A 98 -17.56 -18.64 -27.96
C ASN A 98 -17.41 -17.41 -28.87
N GLN A 99 -18.10 -16.32 -28.57
CA GLN A 99 -18.04 -15.04 -29.28
C GLN A 99 -17.14 -14.00 -28.60
N ARG A 100 -16.59 -14.31 -27.42
CA ARG A 100 -15.62 -13.45 -26.73
C ARG A 100 -14.24 -13.54 -27.39
N ASP A 101 -13.75 -12.40 -27.85
CA ASP A 101 -12.39 -12.22 -28.36
C ASP A 101 -11.39 -11.95 -27.22
N GLY A 102 -10.14 -11.64 -27.57
CA GLY A 102 -9.08 -11.32 -26.61
C GLY A 102 -9.44 -10.13 -25.72
N THR A 103 -9.97 -9.07 -26.32
CA THR A 103 -10.39 -7.83 -25.66
C THR A 103 -11.46 -8.06 -24.62
N VAL A 104 -12.53 -8.79 -24.95
CA VAL A 104 -13.61 -9.09 -23.99
C VAL A 104 -13.08 -9.89 -22.81
N TRP A 105 -12.24 -10.90 -23.06
CA TRP A 105 -11.64 -11.69 -21.99
C TRP A 105 -10.67 -10.87 -21.12
N ASN A 106 -9.90 -9.97 -21.71
CA ASN A 106 -9.04 -9.04 -20.98
C ASN A 106 -9.86 -8.15 -20.04
N ASN A 107 -10.92 -7.54 -20.57
CA ASN A 107 -11.76 -6.62 -19.79
C ASN A 107 -12.51 -7.34 -18.67
N LEU A 108 -13.00 -8.56 -18.91
CA LEU A 108 -13.51 -9.43 -17.83
C LEU A 108 -12.45 -9.71 -16.77
N GLY A 109 -11.20 -9.97 -17.18
CA GLY A 109 -10.09 -10.18 -16.25
C GLY A 109 -9.85 -8.98 -15.33
N VAL A 110 -9.88 -7.77 -15.90
CA VAL A 110 -9.76 -6.51 -15.14
C VAL A 110 -10.93 -6.33 -14.17
N VAL A 111 -12.16 -6.48 -14.65
CA VAL A 111 -13.37 -6.33 -13.82
C VAL A 111 -13.41 -7.36 -12.68
N TYR A 112 -13.08 -8.62 -12.95
CA TYR A 112 -12.96 -9.65 -11.90
C TYR A 112 -11.88 -9.31 -10.87
N ARG A 113 -10.77 -8.70 -11.29
CA ARG A 113 -9.72 -8.27 -10.37
C ARG A 113 -10.21 -7.15 -9.44
N HIS A 114 -10.96 -6.17 -9.95
CA HIS A 114 -11.54 -5.12 -9.12
C HIS A 114 -12.47 -5.69 -8.03
N PHE A 115 -13.19 -6.77 -8.34
CA PHE A 115 -14.00 -7.50 -7.36
C PHE A 115 -13.23 -8.51 -6.50
N SER A 116 -11.90 -8.51 -6.54
CA SER A 116 -11.05 -9.49 -5.84
C SER A 116 -11.34 -10.96 -6.19
N LEU A 117 -11.96 -11.23 -7.34
CA LEU A 117 -12.25 -12.57 -7.86
C LEU A 117 -11.03 -13.14 -8.59
N ARG A 118 -9.90 -13.27 -7.87
CA ARG A 118 -8.57 -13.59 -8.44
C ARG A 118 -8.56 -14.81 -9.37
N GLY A 119 -9.21 -15.91 -8.96
CA GLY A 119 -9.28 -17.12 -9.79
C GLY A 119 -9.98 -16.91 -11.14
N LYS A 120 -11.07 -16.15 -11.15
CA LYS A 120 -11.79 -15.78 -12.39
C LYS A 120 -10.97 -14.81 -13.24
N SER A 121 -10.29 -13.85 -12.60
CA SER A 121 -9.42 -12.89 -13.29
C SER A 121 -8.28 -13.59 -14.04
N ILE A 122 -7.55 -14.48 -13.37
CA ILE A 122 -6.47 -15.28 -13.98
C ILE A 122 -7.00 -16.15 -15.14
N ASP A 123 -8.15 -16.83 -14.97
CA ASP A 123 -8.75 -17.62 -16.05
C ASP A 123 -9.13 -16.77 -17.26
N ALA A 124 -9.71 -15.58 -17.03
CA ALA A 124 -10.06 -14.64 -18.09
C ALA A 124 -8.82 -14.13 -18.83
N PHE A 125 -7.78 -13.68 -18.11
CA PHE A 125 -6.53 -13.26 -18.74
C PHE A 125 -5.85 -14.40 -19.51
N ARG A 126 -5.89 -15.65 -19.02
CA ARG A 126 -5.41 -16.83 -19.78
C ARG A 126 -6.20 -17.06 -21.06
N LYS A 127 -7.53 -16.89 -21.03
CA LYS A 127 -8.38 -17.00 -22.23
C LYS A 127 -8.08 -15.90 -23.25
N ALA A 128 -7.76 -14.69 -22.79
CA ALA A 128 -7.32 -13.59 -23.63
C ALA A 128 -5.91 -13.84 -24.20
N ALA A 129 -4.96 -14.29 -23.38
CA ALA A 129 -3.60 -14.62 -23.80
C ALA A 129 -3.57 -15.73 -24.87
N ARG A 130 -4.44 -16.75 -24.77
CA ARG A 130 -4.60 -17.78 -25.82
C ARG A 130 -5.10 -17.22 -27.17
N ARG A 131 -5.65 -16.01 -27.16
CA ARG A 131 -6.06 -15.25 -28.35
C ARG A 131 -5.06 -14.16 -28.73
N VAL A 132 -3.83 -14.23 -28.19
CA VAL A 132 -2.73 -13.31 -28.52
C VAL A 132 -3.02 -11.87 -28.07
N GLU A 133 -3.87 -11.69 -27.04
CA GLU A 133 -4.11 -10.38 -26.46
C GLU A 133 -2.93 -9.97 -25.55
N THR A 134 -1.98 -9.23 -26.11
CA THR A 134 -0.72 -8.88 -25.42
C THR A 134 -0.92 -7.98 -24.21
N LEU A 135 -1.98 -7.16 -24.16
CA LEU A 135 -2.34 -6.42 -22.96
C LEU A 135 -2.70 -7.38 -21.81
N ALA A 136 -3.51 -8.41 -22.10
CA ALA A 136 -3.87 -9.42 -21.12
C ALA A 136 -2.68 -10.28 -20.67
N MET A 137 -1.74 -10.55 -21.58
CA MET A 137 -0.48 -11.23 -21.24
C MET A 137 0.31 -10.41 -20.21
N SER A 138 0.42 -9.09 -20.39
CA SER A 138 1.06 -8.23 -19.39
C SER A 138 0.29 -8.21 -18.05
N ASN A 139 -1.04 -8.17 -18.08
CA ASN A 139 -1.87 -8.24 -16.86
C ASN A 139 -1.67 -9.57 -16.12
N LEU A 140 -1.66 -10.69 -16.85
CA LEU A 140 -1.42 -12.01 -16.28
C LEU A 140 -0.01 -12.12 -15.68
N ALA A 141 0.99 -11.52 -16.32
CA ALA A 141 2.35 -11.47 -15.79
C ALA A 141 2.40 -10.69 -14.46
N TYR A 142 1.68 -9.58 -14.33
CA TYR A 142 1.57 -8.86 -13.05
C TYR A 142 0.93 -9.70 -11.94
N GLU A 143 -0.14 -10.45 -12.25
CA GLU A 143 -0.74 -11.38 -11.28
C GLU A 143 0.26 -12.47 -10.84
N HIS A 144 1.04 -13.01 -11.78
CA HIS A 144 2.08 -13.98 -11.50
C HIS A 144 3.22 -13.40 -10.65
N MET A 145 3.73 -12.21 -11.01
CA MET A 145 4.75 -11.50 -10.24
C MET A 145 4.31 -11.24 -8.79
N SER A 146 3.10 -10.73 -8.59
CA SER A 146 2.55 -10.47 -7.25
C SER A 146 2.37 -11.72 -6.39
N SER A 147 2.37 -12.90 -7.02
CA SER A 147 2.24 -14.20 -6.37
C SER A 147 3.57 -14.96 -6.31
N GLY A 148 4.68 -14.37 -6.75
CA GLY A 148 6.02 -14.97 -6.74
C GLY A 148 6.32 -15.92 -7.91
N PHE A 149 5.42 -16.04 -8.89
CA PHE A 149 5.59 -16.88 -10.09
C PHE A 149 6.40 -16.14 -11.17
N LEU A 150 7.65 -15.78 -10.84
CA LEU A 150 8.48 -14.93 -11.70
C LEU A 150 8.87 -15.61 -13.02
N SER A 151 9.08 -16.92 -13.02
CA SER A 151 9.40 -17.69 -14.22
C SER A 151 8.22 -17.72 -15.20
N GLU A 152 7.02 -17.96 -14.71
CA GLU A 152 5.79 -17.96 -15.52
C GLU A 152 5.49 -16.56 -16.06
N ALA A 153 5.74 -15.51 -15.27
CA ALA A 153 5.64 -14.13 -15.74
C ALA A 153 6.64 -13.84 -16.88
N ASP A 154 7.89 -14.27 -16.75
CA ASP A 154 8.92 -14.13 -17.78
C ASP A 154 8.54 -14.83 -19.10
N GLU A 155 8.07 -16.08 -19.01
CA GLU A 155 7.64 -16.85 -20.18
C GLU A 155 6.50 -16.17 -20.94
N ILE A 156 5.48 -15.69 -20.22
CA ILE A 156 4.34 -14.99 -20.80
C ILE A 156 4.79 -13.69 -21.47
N LEU A 157 5.64 -12.90 -20.83
CA LEU A 157 6.10 -11.63 -21.37
C LEU A 157 7.01 -11.82 -22.59
N LYS A 158 7.90 -12.82 -22.57
CA LYS A 158 8.72 -13.18 -23.73
C LYS A 158 7.89 -13.65 -24.90
N GLU A 159 6.82 -14.41 -24.64
CA GLU A 159 5.87 -14.78 -25.69
C GLU A 159 5.16 -13.55 -26.26
N ALA A 160 4.70 -12.63 -25.41
CA ALA A 160 4.05 -11.40 -25.85
C ALA A 160 4.95 -10.55 -26.76
N GLN A 161 6.24 -10.44 -26.44
CA GLN A 161 7.23 -9.68 -27.22
C GLN A 161 7.48 -10.21 -28.64
N LYS A 162 7.13 -11.47 -28.93
CA LYS A 162 7.28 -12.02 -30.29
C LYS A 162 6.29 -11.41 -31.29
N HIS A 163 5.24 -10.74 -30.80
CA HIS A 163 4.21 -10.13 -31.65
C HIS A 163 4.61 -8.70 -32.05
N PRO A 164 4.67 -8.34 -33.35
CA PRO A 164 5.16 -7.03 -33.81
C PRO A 164 4.45 -5.80 -33.22
N SER A 165 3.19 -5.96 -32.80
CA SER A 165 2.33 -4.90 -32.26
C SER A 165 1.93 -5.19 -30.81
N TYR A 166 2.85 -5.72 -30.00
CA TYR A 166 2.57 -5.97 -28.59
C TYR A 166 2.31 -4.67 -27.83
N HIS A 167 1.43 -4.72 -26.84
CA HIS A 167 1.04 -3.56 -26.04
C HIS A 167 2.19 -3.05 -25.15
N ASP A 168 2.36 -1.73 -25.03
CA ASP A 168 3.47 -1.09 -24.28
C ASP A 168 3.66 -1.61 -22.85
N ASN A 169 2.57 -1.92 -22.15
CA ASN A 169 2.57 -2.56 -20.83
C ASN A 169 3.43 -3.83 -20.73
N VAL A 170 3.66 -4.57 -21.82
CA VAL A 170 4.59 -5.72 -21.83
C VAL A 170 6.01 -5.27 -21.50
N ALA A 171 6.47 -4.15 -22.07
CA ALA A 171 7.79 -3.60 -21.77
C ALA A 171 7.87 -3.12 -20.31
N SER A 172 6.83 -2.43 -19.81
CA SER A 172 6.76 -2.01 -18.41
C SER A 172 6.79 -3.21 -17.44
N ALA A 173 6.05 -4.27 -17.77
CA ALA A 173 6.03 -5.49 -16.96
C ALA A 173 7.38 -6.21 -16.94
N LEU A 174 8.14 -6.21 -18.04
CA LEU A 174 9.50 -6.76 -18.10
C LEU A 174 10.50 -5.97 -17.26
N VAL A 175 10.39 -4.64 -17.24
CA VAL A 175 11.20 -3.80 -16.35
C VAL A 175 10.89 -4.18 -14.91
N ARG A 176 9.60 -4.19 -14.53
CA ARG A 176 9.19 -4.56 -13.19
C ARG A 176 9.69 -5.94 -12.78
N LEU A 177 9.57 -6.94 -13.65
CA LEU A 177 10.01 -8.31 -13.40
C LEU A 177 11.49 -8.39 -13.02
N ARG A 178 12.35 -7.58 -13.65
CA ARG A 178 13.81 -7.56 -13.39
C ARG A 178 14.17 -6.87 -12.08
N GLU A 179 13.35 -5.95 -11.60
CA GLU A 179 13.58 -5.21 -10.35
C GLU A 179 13.24 -6.05 -9.11
N ILE A 180 12.27 -6.98 -9.21
CA ILE A 180 11.78 -7.74 -8.06
C ILE A 180 12.91 -8.47 -7.29
N PRO A 181 13.81 -9.24 -7.93
CA PRO A 181 14.87 -9.93 -7.18
C PRO A 181 15.82 -8.98 -6.44
N GLU A 182 16.14 -7.83 -7.03
CA GLU A 182 17.01 -6.83 -6.40
C GLU A 182 16.32 -6.19 -5.19
N GLU A 183 15.03 -5.86 -5.30
CA GLU A 183 14.22 -5.35 -4.20
C GLU A 183 14.08 -6.36 -3.05
N GLU A 184 13.88 -7.64 -3.38
CA GLU A 184 13.82 -8.74 -2.41
C GLU A 184 15.16 -8.92 -1.71
N ASP A 185 16.28 -8.94 -2.45
CA ASP A 185 17.63 -9.04 -1.91
C ASP A 185 17.97 -7.87 -0.99
N LYS A 186 17.59 -6.65 -1.39
CA LYS A 186 17.78 -5.45 -0.59
C LYS A 186 16.99 -5.54 0.71
N THR A 187 15.70 -5.90 0.61
CA THR A 187 14.84 -6.07 1.79
C THR A 187 15.39 -7.15 2.73
N HIS A 188 15.83 -8.27 2.19
CA HIS A 188 16.44 -9.35 2.94
C HIS A 188 17.71 -8.88 3.69
N LYS A 189 18.63 -8.20 3.00
CA LYS A 189 19.85 -7.63 3.60
C LYS A 189 19.52 -6.62 4.69
N ASP A 190 18.57 -5.73 4.45
CA ASP A 190 18.15 -4.71 5.41
C ASP A 190 17.52 -5.34 6.66
N LYS A 191 16.69 -6.38 6.50
CA LYS A 191 16.09 -7.11 7.63
C LYS A 191 17.11 -7.90 8.45
N LEU A 192 18.18 -8.40 7.84
CA LEU A 192 19.25 -9.11 8.54
C LEU A 192 20.33 -8.20 9.13
N LYS A 193 20.32 -6.89 8.79
CA LYS A 193 21.32 -5.94 9.27
C LYS A 193 21.34 -5.87 10.79
N GLY A 194 22.48 -6.21 11.40
CA GLY A 194 22.67 -6.18 12.85
C GLY A 194 21.99 -7.30 13.65
N VAL A 195 21.22 -8.19 13.00
CA VAL A 195 20.53 -9.31 13.67
C VAL A 195 21.53 -10.33 14.22
N SER A 196 22.65 -10.57 13.52
CA SER A 196 23.71 -11.47 13.99
C SER A 196 24.27 -11.03 15.35
N SER A 197 24.55 -9.73 15.52
CA SER A 197 25.01 -9.16 16.79
C SER A 197 24.00 -9.37 17.92
N LYS A 198 22.69 -9.26 17.63
CA LYS A 198 21.62 -9.53 18.62
C LYS A 198 21.61 -10.99 19.01
N SER A 199 21.69 -11.90 18.04
CA SER A 199 21.73 -13.34 18.30
C SER A 199 22.94 -13.72 19.16
N VAL A 200 24.12 -13.19 18.86
CA VAL A 200 25.35 -13.42 19.63
C VAL A 200 25.20 -12.86 21.06
N PHE A 201 24.66 -11.65 21.21
CA PHE A 201 24.40 -11.07 22.52
C PHE A 201 23.43 -11.90 23.36
N LEU A 202 22.32 -12.37 22.78
CA LEU A 202 21.36 -13.21 23.50
C LEU A 202 21.93 -14.58 23.88
N SER A 203 22.80 -15.15 23.04
CA SER A 203 23.56 -16.35 23.41
C SER A 203 24.47 -16.09 24.61
N HIS A 204 25.17 -14.94 24.61
CA HIS A 204 26.03 -14.52 25.72
C HIS A 204 25.22 -14.25 27.00
N VAL A 205 24.02 -13.67 26.90
CA VAL A 205 23.08 -13.57 28.02
C VAL A 205 22.77 -14.96 28.59
N GLY A 206 22.41 -15.92 27.73
CA GLY A 206 22.10 -17.30 28.13
C GLY A 206 23.26 -17.99 28.88
N GLU A 207 24.49 -17.79 28.43
CA GLU A 207 25.71 -18.27 29.09
C GLU A 207 25.89 -17.70 30.51
N HIS A 208 25.37 -16.51 30.78
CA HIS A 208 25.55 -15.79 32.04
C HIS A 208 24.40 -15.98 33.05
N LEU A 209 23.25 -16.52 32.61
CA LEU A 209 22.08 -16.72 33.48
C LEU A 209 22.32 -17.72 34.62
N TRP A 210 23.14 -18.76 34.39
CA TRP A 210 23.38 -19.83 35.37
C TRP A 210 24.64 -19.60 36.21
N GLN A 211 25.46 -18.60 35.86
CA GLN A 211 26.67 -18.27 36.61
C GLN A 211 26.30 -17.56 37.92
N ARG A 212 27.03 -17.86 39.00
CA ARG A 212 26.77 -17.24 40.31
C ARG A 212 27.11 -15.75 40.26
N ALA A 213 26.11 -14.91 40.57
CA ALA A 213 26.30 -13.48 40.76
C ALA A 213 27.21 -13.23 41.96
N ARG A 214 28.22 -12.36 41.81
CA ARG A 214 28.84 -11.71 42.97
C ARG A 214 28.01 -10.48 43.32
N HIS A 215 28.02 -10.09 44.60
CA HIS A 215 27.20 -8.97 45.10
C HIS A 215 27.80 -7.60 44.78
N ASP A 216 28.88 -7.54 44.00
CA ASP A 216 29.57 -6.32 43.57
C ASP A 216 28.99 -5.81 42.24
N VAL A 217 27.85 -5.14 42.34
CA VAL A 217 27.32 -4.35 41.21
C VAL A 217 27.99 -2.96 41.24
N PRO A 218 28.38 -2.40 40.09
CA PRO A 218 28.95 -1.06 40.02
C PRO A 218 28.02 -0.02 40.63
N LYS A 219 28.57 1.01 41.29
CA LYS A 219 27.76 2.06 41.91
C LYS A 219 27.22 3.05 40.89
N THR A 220 27.91 3.21 39.76
CA THR A 220 27.44 4.05 38.66
C THR A 220 27.51 3.33 37.32
N ILE A 221 26.54 3.64 36.47
CA ILE A 221 26.48 3.15 35.09
C ILE A 221 26.26 4.34 34.17
N ILE A 222 27.04 4.44 33.10
CA ILE A 222 26.86 5.48 32.10
C ILE A 222 25.92 4.96 31.00
N ASP A 223 24.68 5.47 31.00
CA ASP A 223 23.72 5.41 29.90
C ASP A 223 24.13 6.40 28.80
N PRO A 224 23.73 6.20 27.53
CA PRO A 224 24.05 7.15 26.46
C PRO A 224 23.74 8.62 26.76
N ASN A 225 22.77 8.91 27.65
CA ASN A 225 22.34 10.28 27.94
C ASN A 225 22.81 10.82 29.31
N CYS A 226 23.14 9.94 30.26
CA CYS A 226 23.48 10.34 31.63
C CYS A 226 24.22 9.25 32.40
N GLU A 227 24.91 9.68 33.45
CA GLU A 227 25.33 8.79 34.52
C GLU A 227 24.13 8.41 35.40
N LEU A 228 24.07 7.15 35.80
CA LEU A 228 23.03 6.55 36.63
C LEU A 228 23.63 6.11 37.95
N ASP A 229 22.99 6.51 39.06
CA ASP A 229 23.30 6.01 40.39
C ASP A 229 22.61 4.66 40.60
N VAL A 230 23.39 3.62 40.88
CA VAL A 230 22.92 2.25 41.06
C VAL A 230 22.71 1.93 42.52
N ARG A 231 21.58 1.26 42.81
CA ARG A 231 21.21 0.73 44.11
C ARG A 231 20.74 -0.71 43.98
N LEU A 232 21.14 -1.54 44.94
CA LEU A 232 20.65 -2.90 45.10
C LEU A 232 19.76 -3.00 46.34
N GLU A 233 18.59 -3.58 46.16
CA GLU A 233 17.63 -3.89 47.22
C GLU A 233 17.32 -5.38 47.18
N GLY A 234 18.20 -6.19 47.82
CA GLY A 234 18.17 -7.65 47.67
C GLY A 234 18.58 -8.05 46.24
N GLU A 235 17.69 -8.72 45.52
CA GLU A 235 17.89 -9.09 44.10
C GLU A 235 17.38 -8.02 43.12
N ASN A 236 16.75 -6.95 43.64
CA ASN A 236 16.24 -5.87 42.81
C ASN A 236 17.35 -4.88 42.48
N PHE A 237 17.47 -4.60 41.19
CA PHE A 237 18.38 -3.61 40.64
C PHE A 237 17.60 -2.34 40.31
N ILE A 238 18.10 -1.20 40.78
CA ILE A 238 17.55 0.13 40.47
C ILE A 238 18.70 1.04 40.06
N ALA A 239 18.63 1.67 38.89
CA ALA A 239 19.59 2.70 38.48
C ALA A 239 18.86 3.94 37.98
N ILE A 240 19.19 5.12 38.52
CA ILE A 240 18.46 6.37 38.25
C ILE A 240 19.44 7.48 37.90
N GLY A 241 19.12 8.26 36.86
CA GLY A 241 19.86 9.46 36.50
C GLY A 241 18.98 10.50 35.83
N THR A 242 19.54 11.68 35.61
CA THR A 242 18.83 12.78 34.94
C THR A 242 19.71 13.45 33.90
N TYR A 243 19.11 13.89 32.80
CA TYR A 243 19.77 14.70 31.80
C TYR A 243 18.86 15.82 31.31
N GLN A 244 19.46 16.82 30.65
CA GLN A 244 18.73 17.91 30.03
C GLN A 244 18.81 17.80 28.51
N LYS A 245 17.68 18.02 27.84
CA LYS A 245 17.59 18.08 26.38
C LYS A 245 16.91 19.37 25.97
N ASN A 246 17.49 20.04 24.97
CA ASN A 246 16.88 21.21 24.34
C ASN A 246 15.80 20.75 23.37
N GLU A 247 14.55 21.12 23.61
CA GLU A 247 13.45 20.83 22.69
C GLU A 247 13.06 22.10 21.93
N ALA A 248 12.89 21.95 20.61
CA ALA A 248 12.32 23.00 19.79
C ALA A 248 10.83 23.12 20.11
N SER A 249 10.36 24.35 20.39
CA SER A 249 8.95 24.59 20.63
C SER A 249 8.17 24.45 19.32
N VAL A 250 7.18 23.54 19.28
CA VAL A 250 6.30 23.36 18.11
C VAL A 250 5.51 24.64 17.82
N VAL A 251 5.24 25.46 18.83
CA VAL A 251 4.53 26.74 18.70
C VAL A 251 5.39 27.80 17.98
N SER A 252 6.72 27.78 18.17
CA SER A 252 7.62 28.73 17.49
C SER A 252 7.82 28.44 16.01
N ALA A 253 7.67 27.18 15.59
CA ALA A 253 7.78 26.79 14.18
C ALA A 253 6.60 27.32 13.34
N LEU A 254 5.43 27.51 13.95
CA LEU A 254 4.22 28.04 13.29
C LEU A 254 4.06 29.55 13.43
N ALA A 255 4.61 30.17 14.48
CA ALA A 255 4.46 31.59 14.76
C ALA A 255 5.60 32.48 14.23
N SER A 256 6.67 31.92 13.64
CA SER A 256 7.86 32.67 13.17
C SER A 256 8.49 33.62 14.22
N THR A 257 8.30 33.31 15.50
CA THR A 257 8.93 34.02 16.63
C THR A 257 10.10 33.20 17.18
N SER A 258 11.30 33.78 17.18
CA SER A 258 12.51 33.18 17.72
C SER A 258 12.55 33.23 19.26
N ASN A 259 11.88 32.29 19.92
CA ASN A 259 12.15 32.03 21.34
C ASN A 259 13.30 31.02 21.46
N PRO A 260 14.23 31.21 22.42
CA PRO A 260 15.33 30.28 22.63
C PRO A 260 14.79 28.89 23.03
N PRO A 261 15.50 27.79 22.66
CA PRO A 261 15.06 26.44 22.99
C PRO A 261 14.91 26.28 24.51
N LYS A 262 13.79 25.71 24.94
CA LYS A 262 13.53 25.44 26.36
C LYS A 262 14.27 24.16 26.76
N SER A 263 15.18 24.25 27.72
CA SER A 263 15.83 23.08 28.31
C SER A 263 14.81 22.31 29.15
N VAL A 264 14.62 21.04 28.81
CA VAL A 264 13.70 20.11 29.48
C VAL A 264 14.53 19.06 30.21
N THR A 265 14.22 18.80 31.48
CA THR A 265 14.89 17.76 32.26
C THR A 265 14.13 16.43 32.13
N TYR A 266 14.88 15.37 31.85
CA TYR A 266 14.42 13.99 31.79
C TYR A 266 15.00 13.19 32.95
N THR A 267 14.21 12.27 33.49
CA THR A 267 14.64 11.26 34.46
C THR A 267 14.62 9.90 33.78
N VAL A 268 15.74 9.18 33.85
CA VAL A 268 15.88 7.81 33.36
C VAL A 268 15.95 6.90 34.56
N GLU A 269 15.15 5.84 34.54
CA GLU A 269 15.07 4.86 35.61
C GLU A 269 15.11 3.46 35.02
N TYR A 270 16.08 2.66 35.44
CA TYR A 270 16.15 1.23 35.19
C TYR A 270 15.69 0.50 36.44
N ARG A 271 14.69 -0.37 36.29
CA ARG A 271 14.25 -1.29 37.35
C ARG A 271 14.28 -2.70 36.81
N GLY A 272 14.98 -3.60 37.49
CA GLY A 272 15.09 -4.97 37.08
C GLY A 272 15.43 -5.90 38.22
N ARG A 273 15.62 -7.17 37.88
CA ARG A 273 16.07 -8.21 38.79
C ARG A 273 17.38 -8.81 38.29
N ILE A 274 18.22 -9.24 39.22
CA ILE A 274 19.43 -9.99 38.92
C ILE A 274 19.09 -11.47 38.74
N VAL A 275 19.54 -12.08 37.64
CA VAL A 275 19.43 -13.52 37.36
C VAL A 275 20.80 -14.00 36.88
N GLY A 276 21.52 -14.71 37.74
CA GLY A 276 22.93 -15.00 37.52
C GLY A 276 23.72 -13.71 37.34
N LYS A 277 24.51 -13.59 36.27
CA LYS A 277 25.26 -12.38 35.93
C LYS A 277 24.53 -11.42 34.99
N VAL A 278 23.22 -11.52 34.91
CA VAL A 278 22.38 -10.72 34.01
C VAL A 278 21.37 -9.90 34.81
N ILE A 279 21.12 -8.67 34.40
CA ILE A 279 19.99 -7.87 34.89
C ILE A 279 18.93 -7.83 33.80
N ILE A 280 17.68 -8.11 34.16
CA ILE A 280 16.54 -8.05 33.25
C ILE A 280 15.47 -7.17 33.88
N GLY A 281 14.92 -6.25 33.09
CA GLY A 281 13.91 -5.33 33.62
C GLY A 281 13.37 -4.35 32.59
N GLU A 282 12.95 -3.19 33.08
CA GLU A 282 12.40 -2.10 32.29
C GLU A 282 13.17 -0.79 32.55
N ARG A 283 13.45 -0.08 31.45
CA ARG A 283 13.94 1.29 31.45
C ARG A 283 12.76 2.20 31.18
N THR A 284 12.53 3.14 32.08
CA THR A 284 11.50 4.17 31.95
C THR A 284 12.16 5.55 31.83
N GLU A 285 11.70 6.36 30.89
CA GLU A 285 12.13 7.74 30.72
C GLU A 285 10.93 8.67 30.90
N LYS A 286 11.05 9.61 31.85
CA LYS A 286 9.98 10.54 32.23
C LYS A 286 10.46 11.97 32.08
N LYS A 287 9.63 12.80 31.46
CA LYS A 287 9.82 14.25 31.42
C LYS A 287 9.46 14.85 32.78
N LYS A 288 10.34 15.68 33.34
CA LYS A 288 10.07 16.42 34.58
C LYS A 288 9.45 17.76 34.20
N ASP A 289 8.14 17.90 34.41
CA ASP A 289 7.44 19.17 34.13
C ASP A 289 7.98 20.28 35.03
N SER A 290 8.44 21.36 34.39
CA SER A 290 8.89 22.58 35.05
C SER A 290 7.71 23.57 35.18
N GLY A 291 6.89 23.39 36.22
CA GLY A 291 5.98 24.42 36.73
C GLY A 291 4.56 23.93 37.11
N PRO A 292 3.94 24.48 38.17
CA PRO A 292 2.54 24.25 38.47
C PRO A 292 1.65 25.04 37.49
N MET A 293 0.54 24.43 37.10
CA MET A 293 -0.42 24.89 36.06
C MET A 293 0.10 24.78 34.62
N VAL A 294 -0.12 23.62 34.02
CA VAL A 294 -0.84 23.37 32.75
C VAL A 294 -0.33 22.02 32.23
N SER A 295 -1.01 20.93 32.59
CA SER A 295 -1.05 19.69 31.78
C SER A 295 -1.96 18.66 32.45
N ALA A 296 -3.27 18.85 32.28
CA ALA A 296 -4.26 17.80 32.55
C ALA A 296 -4.90 17.25 31.26
N LEU A 297 -4.40 17.61 30.06
CA LEU A 297 -5.03 17.15 28.80
C LEU A 297 -4.10 16.54 27.74
N LEU A 298 -2.78 16.50 27.93
CA LEU A 298 -1.88 15.69 27.11
C LEU A 298 -0.71 15.20 27.97
N GLY A 299 -0.96 14.17 28.78
CA GLY A 299 0.12 13.47 29.49
C GLY A 299 1.05 12.82 28.47
N LEU A 300 2.22 13.42 28.23
CA LEU A 300 3.30 12.78 27.48
C LEU A 300 3.73 11.55 28.28
N ALA A 301 3.27 10.39 27.82
CA ALA A 301 3.44 9.11 28.48
C ALA A 301 4.93 8.81 28.69
N ALA A 302 5.27 8.29 29.87
CA ALA A 302 6.59 7.76 30.16
C ALA A 302 6.96 6.71 29.08
N SER A 303 8.12 6.85 28.44
CA SER A 303 8.57 5.83 27.49
C SER A 303 9.18 4.68 28.26
N THR A 304 8.60 3.48 28.14
CA THR A 304 9.05 2.28 28.85
C THR A 304 9.53 1.26 27.83
N ARG A 305 10.75 0.75 28.02
CA ARG A 305 11.36 -0.28 27.16
C ARG A 305 11.98 -1.37 28.01
N LYS A 306 11.84 -2.62 27.61
CA LYS A 306 12.54 -3.73 28.27
C LYS A 306 14.05 -3.58 28.09
N PHE A 307 14.82 -3.99 29.09
CA PHE A 307 16.27 -4.08 28.95
C PHE A 307 16.82 -5.40 29.48
N ILE A 308 17.99 -5.76 28.96
CA ILE A 308 18.84 -6.84 29.43
C ILE A 308 20.26 -6.30 29.50
N LEU A 309 20.96 -6.53 30.61
CA LEU A 309 22.36 -6.11 30.79
C LEU A 309 23.16 -7.31 31.28
N VAL A 310 24.29 -7.62 30.64
CA VAL A 310 25.23 -8.62 31.12
C VAL A 310 26.33 -7.91 31.91
N LEU A 311 26.54 -8.31 33.16
CA LEU A 311 27.57 -7.76 34.05
C LEU A 311 28.73 -8.76 34.18
N PRO A 312 29.85 -8.56 33.46
CA PRO A 312 31.03 -9.41 33.61
C PRO A 312 31.83 -9.04 34.88
N ASP A 313 32.44 -10.03 35.52
CA ASP A 313 33.20 -9.82 36.77
C ASP A 313 34.38 -8.85 36.54
N GLY A 314 34.46 -7.78 37.35
CA GLY A 314 35.56 -6.81 37.33
C GLY A 314 35.69 -6.02 36.02
N ALA A 315 34.69 -6.05 35.15
CA ALA A 315 34.73 -5.34 33.88
C ALA A 315 34.37 -3.85 34.07
N LYS A 316 35.08 -2.97 33.35
CA LYS A 316 34.74 -1.54 33.26
C LYS A 316 33.65 -1.24 32.23
N LYS A 317 33.17 -2.27 31.54
CA LYS A 317 32.14 -2.16 30.50
C LYS A 317 31.18 -3.34 30.60
N ALA A 318 29.92 -3.06 30.35
CA ALA A 318 28.87 -4.05 30.18
C ALA A 318 28.22 -3.90 28.82
N ARG A 319 27.73 -5.00 28.27
CA ARG A 319 26.89 -4.95 27.07
C ARG A 319 25.46 -5.21 27.46
N GLY A 320 24.56 -4.42 26.90
CA GLY A 320 23.13 -4.56 27.13
C GLY A 320 22.31 -4.33 25.88
N MET A 321 21.02 -4.57 26.03
CA MET A 321 20.00 -4.36 25.01
C MET A 321 18.85 -3.59 25.65
N ILE A 322 18.37 -2.53 25.00
CA ILE A 322 17.16 -1.78 25.40
C ILE A 322 16.18 -1.81 24.23
N GLY A 323 15.05 -2.50 24.41
CA GLY A 323 14.15 -2.83 23.31
C GLY A 323 14.92 -3.62 22.25
N ASP A 324 15.13 -3.00 21.09
CA ASP A 324 15.87 -3.55 19.96
C ASP A 324 17.29 -3.01 19.81
N ASP A 325 17.73 -2.10 20.67
CA ASP A 325 19.02 -1.43 20.55
C ASP A 325 20.08 -2.13 21.39
N LEU A 326 21.15 -2.61 20.76
CA LEU A 326 22.34 -3.08 21.48
C LEU A 326 23.23 -1.91 21.83
N LEU A 327 23.65 -1.84 23.10
CA LEU A 327 24.42 -0.74 23.65
C LEU A 327 25.55 -1.27 24.52
N ASP A 328 26.66 -0.54 24.54
CA ASP A 328 27.73 -0.72 25.50
C ASP A 328 27.61 0.34 26.58
N PHE A 329 27.67 -0.09 27.84
CA PHE A 329 27.60 0.73 29.04
C PHE A 329 28.98 0.78 29.68
N GLN A 330 29.36 1.95 30.20
CA GLN A 330 30.54 2.04 31.06
C GLN A 330 30.13 1.85 32.52
N LEU A 331 30.93 1.11 33.26
CA LEU A 331 30.71 0.78 34.66
C LEU A 331 31.70 1.57 35.52
N GLY A 332 31.19 2.32 36.48
CA GLY A 332 31.97 3.06 37.47
C GLY A 332 32.29 2.24 38.72
N ASP A 333 33.16 2.79 39.56
CA ASP A 333 33.64 2.20 40.83
C ASP A 333 32.57 2.19 41.94
#